data_AF-A0A1G3QV07-F1
#
_entry.id   AF-A0A1G3QV07-F1
#
_cell.length_a   1.000
_cell.length_b   1.000
_cell.length_c   1.000
_cell.angle_alpha   90.00
_cell.angle_beta   90.00
_cell.angle_gamma   90.00
#
_symmetry.space_group_name_H-M   'P 1'
#
loop_
_entity.id
_entity.type
_entity.pdbx_description
1 polymer ?
#
loop_
_entity_poly.entity_id
_entity_poly.type
_entity_poly.pdbx_seq_one_letter_code
_entity_poly.pdbx_strand_id
1 'polypeptide(L)'
;MPKIECSERTLFGLLGRKLERKELEELLPAAKAELDDWAGGVLKIELNDTNRPDLWSGAGLARQLRVYLGGKAPEYPFVSSASVSRDFGGRTLLVDEGLRRIRPYSVAFLADGRPIGEDLLKELIQSQEKLCWNYGRKRSSIAMGVMRGEQVKFPVRFQAADPDKTSFVPLDFDRPLTLRQILKEHPKGVEFGPLIAGFPRFPHLVDAEGRTLSMPPVINSAHLGSVKVGDTRLFVELSGTDLDSLLTACAIMACDLSDAGYAILPVKVIYPYDTPHGREIVTPFHFQKPVDMDLAGAARLLGRAIKTQEAEGALRRMGLAAKRKGEIFTVTPPVYRNDFLHPVDVVEELMIGCGMDSFQPVWPEDFTVGRLTESGLFGRRVRDLLVGLGYQEMIYNYLGSWRDLVERMNLDGGQVVEIANPMSESYELVRNSALPGLLASEAASSNAAYPHRIFEIGKVAVVDERENYGSRTFSSLALLYADREAGYNHVRSHLSSMGYYLSRDIGVREAQDPRFIAGRGGELLYKGRAIGIIGEIHPAVLDAWGIQMPCAALELDLEKLLEA
;
A
#
# COMPACT_ATOMS: atom_id res chain seq x y z
N MET A 1 -0.17 0.61 7.36
CA MET A 1 -0.56 1.97 7.78
C MET A 1 0.62 2.67 8.44
N PRO A 2 0.82 3.98 8.24
CA PRO A 2 1.87 4.74 8.92
C PRO A 2 1.67 4.71 10.44
N LYS A 3 2.72 4.38 11.19
CA LYS A 3 2.75 4.49 12.66
C LYS A 3 3.72 5.57 13.07
N ILE A 4 3.35 6.39 14.06
CA ILE A 4 4.21 7.42 14.64
C ILE A 4 4.36 7.19 16.14
N GLU A 5 5.54 7.51 16.66
CA GLU A 5 5.79 7.62 18.08
C GLU A 5 5.92 9.09 18.45
N CYS A 6 5.21 9.52 19.49
CA CYS A 6 5.31 10.89 20.00
C CYS A 6 5.44 10.91 21.52
N SER A 7 6.18 11.90 22.01
CA SER A 7 6.31 12.13 23.46
C SER A 7 5.03 12.74 23.99
N GLU A 8 4.52 12.23 25.12
CA GLU A 8 3.36 12.78 25.83
C GLU A 8 3.54 14.27 26.09
N ARG A 9 4.75 14.65 26.49
CA ARG A 9 5.12 16.04 26.78
C ARG A 9 5.00 16.92 25.54
N THR A 10 5.48 16.44 24.39
CA THR A 10 5.43 17.22 23.15
C THR A 10 4.02 17.33 22.62
N LEU A 11 3.31 16.20 22.48
CA LEU A 11 1.94 16.15 21.94
C LEU A 11 1.01 17.04 22.77
N PHE A 12 0.98 16.87 24.10
CA PHE A 12 0.09 17.66 24.96
C PHE A 12 0.56 19.10 25.14
N GLY A 13 1.87 19.36 25.04
CA GLY A 13 2.41 20.71 24.99
C GLY A 13 1.90 21.49 23.77
N LEU A 14 1.86 20.85 22.59
CA LEU A 14 1.35 21.44 21.36
C LEU A 14 -0.18 21.51 21.33
N LEU A 15 -0.86 20.54 21.94
CA LEU A 15 -2.30 20.54 22.13
C LEU A 15 -2.77 21.66 23.08
N GLY A 16 -1.94 22.03 24.05
CA GLY A 16 -2.23 23.03 25.08
C GLY A 16 -3.06 22.50 26.26
N ARG A 17 -3.32 21.19 26.31
CA ARG A 17 -3.97 20.50 27.43
C ARG A 17 -3.48 19.07 27.52
N LYS A 18 -3.48 18.53 28.74
CA LYS A 18 -3.34 17.10 28.96
C LYS A 18 -4.68 16.41 28.68
N LEU A 19 -4.62 15.21 28.10
CA LEU A 19 -5.77 14.34 27.92
C LEU A 19 -5.52 13.03 28.66
N GLU A 20 -6.59 12.41 29.14
CA GLU A 20 -6.55 11.03 29.62
C GLU A 20 -6.65 10.04 28.46
N ARG A 21 -6.27 8.77 28.69
CA ARG A 21 -6.28 7.72 27.65
C ARG A 21 -7.58 7.62 26.87
N LYS A 22 -8.70 7.50 27.60
CA LYS A 22 -10.01 7.36 26.99
C LYS A 22 -10.41 8.60 26.18
N GLU A 23 -10.11 9.81 26.69
CA GLU A 23 -10.40 11.05 25.99
C GLU A 23 -9.61 11.15 24.67
N LEU A 24 -8.35 10.72 24.68
CA LEU A 24 -7.53 10.69 23.47
C LEU A 24 -8.07 9.67 22.46
N GLU A 25 -8.38 8.45 22.91
CA GLU A 25 -8.96 7.39 22.07
C GLU A 25 -10.26 7.84 21.38
N GLU A 26 -11.13 8.58 22.07
CA GLU A 26 -12.37 9.13 21.50
C GLU A 26 -12.12 10.26 20.48
N LEU A 27 -10.99 10.97 20.55
CA LEU A 27 -10.66 12.10 19.68
C LEU A 27 -9.89 11.70 18.41
N LEU A 28 -9.05 10.66 18.51
CA LEU A 28 -8.17 10.23 17.41
C LEU A 28 -8.91 9.90 16.09
N PRO A 29 -10.16 9.37 16.08
CA PRO A 29 -10.91 9.19 14.84
C PRO A 29 -11.10 10.47 14.01
N ALA A 30 -11.16 11.66 14.65
CA ALA A 30 -11.22 12.93 13.94
C ALA A 30 -9.94 13.29 13.17
N ALA A 31 -8.85 12.60 13.47
CA ALA A 31 -7.57 12.67 12.75
C ALA A 31 -7.27 11.36 12.02
N LYS A 32 -8.28 10.52 11.72
CA LYS A 32 -8.12 9.20 11.10
C LYS A 32 -7.02 8.37 11.78
N ALA A 33 -6.99 8.39 13.10
CA ALA A 33 -5.93 7.80 13.91
C ALA A 33 -6.52 6.89 14.98
N GLU A 34 -5.69 5.96 15.46
CA GLU A 34 -5.98 5.05 16.57
C GLU A 34 -4.77 4.94 17.49
N LEU A 35 -5.04 4.77 18.79
CA LEU A 35 -3.99 4.56 19.78
C LEU A 35 -3.60 3.08 19.79
N ASP A 36 -2.38 2.77 19.35
CA ASP A 36 -1.82 1.42 19.34
C ASP A 36 -1.26 1.05 20.73
N ASP A 37 -0.49 1.97 21.33
CA ASP A 37 0.12 1.78 22.65
C ASP A 37 0.35 3.12 23.36
N TRP A 38 0.34 3.10 24.70
CA TRP A 38 0.70 4.25 25.53
C TRP A 38 1.37 3.76 26.82
N ALA A 39 2.69 3.87 26.86
CA ALA A 39 3.51 3.45 27.99
C ALA A 39 4.76 4.33 28.14
N GLY A 40 5.22 4.55 29.37
CA GLY A 40 6.47 5.25 29.64
C GLY A 40 6.55 6.70 29.13
N GLY A 41 5.40 7.39 28.98
CA GLY A 41 5.34 8.75 28.43
C GLY A 41 5.49 8.83 26.90
N VAL A 42 5.43 7.69 26.21
CA VAL A 42 5.44 7.60 24.74
C VAL A 42 4.08 7.07 24.27
N LEU A 43 3.54 7.70 23.23
CA LEU A 43 2.33 7.27 22.55
C LEU A 43 2.69 6.72 21.19
N LYS A 44 2.19 5.52 20.87
CA LYS A 44 2.26 4.92 19.54
C LYS A 44 0.89 5.06 18.89
N ILE A 45 0.87 5.76 17.76
CA ILE A 45 -0.37 6.12 17.08
C ILE A 45 -0.31 5.54 15.67
N GLU A 46 -1.32 4.74 15.33
CA GLU A 46 -1.53 4.22 13.99
C GLU A 46 -2.44 5.19 13.22
N LEU A 47 -2.04 5.53 12.00
CA LEU A 47 -2.78 6.45 11.15
C LEU A 47 -3.48 5.64 10.06
N ASN A 48 -4.81 5.62 10.11
CA ASN A 48 -5.70 4.83 9.27
C ASN A 48 -5.83 5.37 7.84
N ASP A 49 -5.00 6.34 7.47
CA ASP A 49 -4.99 6.89 6.11
C ASP A 49 -3.56 7.13 5.60
N THR A 50 -3.41 7.02 4.30
CA THR A 50 -2.17 7.32 3.57
C THR A 50 -2.24 8.62 2.76
N ASN A 51 -3.41 9.24 2.61
CA ASN A 51 -3.58 10.51 1.87
C ASN A 51 -3.32 11.77 2.73
N ARG A 52 -3.20 11.64 4.06
CA ARG A 52 -2.94 12.71 5.04
C ARG A 52 -1.51 12.67 5.61
N PRO A 53 -0.46 12.90 4.80
CA PRO A 53 0.91 12.92 5.31
C PRO A 53 1.17 14.05 6.32
N ASP A 54 0.30 15.06 6.39
CA ASP A 54 0.33 16.11 7.40
C ASP A 54 0.05 15.62 8.82
N LEU A 55 -0.51 14.42 8.99
CA LEU A 55 -0.78 13.81 10.29
C LEU A 55 0.33 12.87 10.76
N TRP A 56 1.35 12.63 9.91
CA TRP A 56 2.44 11.68 10.19
C TRP A 56 3.53 12.26 11.11
N SER A 57 3.16 13.22 11.95
CA SER A 57 4.00 13.84 12.96
C SER A 57 3.19 14.16 14.22
N GLY A 58 3.85 14.21 15.37
CA GLY A 58 3.19 14.62 16.62
C GLY A 58 2.63 16.04 16.55
N ALA A 59 3.33 16.95 15.84
CA ALA A 59 2.89 18.33 15.65
C ALA A 59 1.65 18.44 14.76
N GLY A 60 1.61 17.70 13.65
CA GLY A 60 0.46 17.67 12.75
C GLY A 60 -0.79 17.07 13.39
N LEU A 61 -0.61 15.99 14.15
CA LEU A 61 -1.69 15.41 14.94
C LEU A 61 -2.20 16.39 16.01
N ALA A 62 -1.29 16.99 16.79
CA ALA A 62 -1.65 17.99 17.81
C ALA A 62 -2.43 19.16 17.19
N ARG A 63 -1.98 19.65 16.02
CA ARG A 63 -2.64 20.70 15.26
C ARG A 63 -4.08 20.31 14.91
N GLN A 64 -4.30 19.13 14.33
CA GLN A 64 -5.64 18.66 13.97
C GLN A 64 -6.55 18.55 15.21
N LEU A 65 -6.09 17.89 16.26
CA LEU A 65 -6.87 17.68 17.49
C LEU A 65 -7.19 19.00 18.21
N ARG A 66 -6.24 19.93 18.26
CA ARG A 66 -6.43 21.27 18.86
C ARG A 66 -7.53 22.04 18.15
N VAL A 67 -7.56 22.01 16.81
CA VAL A 67 -8.58 22.70 16.02
C VAL A 67 -9.94 22.02 16.16
N TYR A 68 -9.96 20.69 16.18
CA TYR A 68 -11.18 19.90 16.39
C TYR A 68 -11.84 20.20 17.75
N LEU A 69 -11.02 20.37 18.80
CA LEU A 69 -11.46 20.78 20.14
C LEU A 69 -11.89 22.27 20.25
N GLY A 70 -11.99 22.99 19.14
CA GLY A 70 -12.45 24.37 19.09
C GLY A 70 -11.34 25.42 19.14
N GLY A 71 -10.07 25.02 19.09
CA GLY A 71 -8.95 25.93 18.95
C GLY A 71 -8.94 26.66 17.59
N LYS A 72 -8.31 27.84 17.54
CA LYS A 72 -8.16 28.58 16.28
C LYS A 72 -7.21 27.81 15.35
N ALA A 73 -7.60 27.64 14.09
CA ALA A 73 -6.71 27.13 13.06
C ALA A 73 -5.48 28.06 12.91
N PRO A 74 -4.25 27.51 12.88
CA PRO A 74 -3.04 28.32 12.72
C PRO A 74 -3.00 28.99 11.34
N GLU A 75 -2.46 30.20 11.32
CA GLU A 75 -2.19 30.94 10.08
C GLU A 75 -0.69 30.86 9.78
N TYR A 76 -0.33 30.62 8.52
CA TYR A 76 1.06 30.45 8.08
C TYR A 76 1.48 31.56 7.12
N PRO A 77 1.79 32.77 7.63
CA PRO A 77 2.09 33.94 6.80
C PRO A 77 3.42 33.84 6.05
N PHE A 78 4.23 32.81 6.29
CA PHE A 78 5.47 32.53 5.57
C PHE A 78 5.27 31.74 4.28
N VAL A 79 4.07 31.21 4.03
CA VAL A 79 3.78 30.42 2.83
C VAL A 79 3.47 31.35 1.66
N SER A 80 4.15 31.12 0.53
CA SER A 80 3.89 31.80 -0.75
C SER A 80 2.84 31.05 -1.57
N SER A 81 2.31 31.69 -2.59
CA SER A 81 1.40 31.10 -3.57
C SER A 81 1.62 31.76 -4.94
N ALA A 82 0.88 31.34 -5.95
CA ALA A 82 0.92 31.97 -7.27
C ALA A 82 0.59 33.48 -7.26
N SER A 83 -0.18 33.94 -6.27
CA SER A 83 -0.59 35.36 -6.15
C SER A 83 0.17 36.13 -5.08
N VAL A 84 0.91 35.46 -4.19
CA VAL A 84 1.60 36.08 -3.05
C VAL A 84 3.01 35.51 -2.94
N SER A 85 4.02 36.34 -3.19
CA SER A 85 5.41 36.00 -2.91
C SER A 85 5.81 36.53 -1.54
N ARG A 86 6.31 35.66 -0.65
CA ARG A 86 6.82 36.08 0.67
C ARG A 86 8.27 36.56 0.58
N ASP A 87 8.66 37.35 1.57
CA ASP A 87 10.04 37.82 1.69
C ASP A 87 10.97 36.65 2.01
N PHE A 88 11.96 36.45 1.15
CA PHE A 88 12.96 35.39 1.27
C PHE A 88 14.31 35.92 1.79
N GLY A 89 14.43 37.21 2.14
CA GLY A 89 15.61 37.77 2.80
C GLY A 89 16.93 37.55 2.04
N GLY A 90 16.89 37.50 0.71
CA GLY A 90 18.04 37.23 -0.14
C GLY A 90 18.49 35.75 -0.23
N ARG A 91 17.86 34.84 0.52
CA ARG A 91 18.18 33.40 0.55
C ARG A 91 17.73 32.72 -0.75
N THR A 92 18.68 32.14 -1.48
CA THR A 92 18.44 31.54 -2.80
C THR A 92 19.00 30.12 -2.93
N LEU A 93 18.21 29.24 -3.56
CA LEU A 93 18.60 27.89 -3.94
C LEU A 93 18.61 27.79 -5.47
N LEU A 94 19.77 27.52 -6.06
CA LEU A 94 19.96 27.43 -7.51
C LEU A 94 19.97 25.97 -7.93
N VAL A 95 19.11 25.60 -8.88
CA VAL A 95 19.09 24.25 -9.47
C VAL A 95 19.87 24.24 -10.78
N ASP A 96 20.65 23.19 -10.99
CA ASP A 96 21.46 22.98 -12.19
C ASP A 96 20.69 22.26 -13.31
N GLU A 97 20.90 22.69 -14.57
CA GLU A 97 20.31 22.06 -15.77
C GLU A 97 20.71 20.58 -15.87
N GLY A 98 21.91 20.23 -15.42
CA GLY A 98 22.41 18.86 -15.43
C GLY A 98 21.55 17.87 -14.62
N LEU A 99 20.72 18.36 -13.69
CA LEU A 99 19.86 17.52 -12.86
C LEU A 99 18.48 17.26 -13.45
N ARG A 100 18.12 17.92 -14.57
CA ARG A 100 16.78 17.85 -15.16
C ARG A 100 16.29 16.42 -15.45
N ARG A 101 17.20 15.53 -15.83
CA ARG A 101 16.91 14.12 -16.14
C ARG A 101 17.30 13.14 -15.04
N ILE A 102 17.79 13.65 -13.90
CA ILE A 102 18.32 12.85 -12.80
C ILE A 102 17.42 13.02 -11.58
N ARG A 103 17.31 14.25 -11.09
CA ARG A 103 16.50 14.64 -9.93
C ARG A 103 16.15 16.13 -10.08
N PRO A 104 15.11 16.47 -10.86
CA PRO A 104 14.88 17.83 -11.37
C PRO A 104 14.45 18.86 -10.33
N TYR A 105 14.04 18.47 -9.12
CA TYR A 105 13.45 19.41 -8.18
C TYR A 105 14.19 19.42 -6.85
N SER A 106 14.35 20.62 -6.29
CA SER A 106 14.82 20.82 -4.92
C SER A 106 14.16 22.08 -4.35
N VAL A 107 13.67 21.99 -3.13
CA VAL A 107 12.96 23.06 -2.42
C VAL A 107 13.49 23.14 -1.00
N ALA A 108 13.42 24.32 -0.39
CA ALA A 108 13.96 24.49 0.94
C ALA A 108 13.27 25.57 1.76
N PHE A 109 13.47 25.53 3.06
CA PHE A 109 13.23 26.66 3.95
C PHE A 109 14.26 26.62 5.08
N LEU A 110 14.32 27.70 5.84
CA LEU A 110 15.12 27.77 7.06
C LEU A 110 14.19 28.00 8.24
N ALA A 111 14.43 27.34 9.37
CA ALA A 111 13.69 27.53 10.61
C ALA A 111 14.63 28.10 11.65
N ASP A 112 14.22 29.17 12.33
CA ASP A 112 15.01 29.90 13.31
C ASP A 112 14.25 30.00 14.63
N GLY A 113 14.82 29.52 15.73
CA GLY A 113 14.08 29.45 16.99
C GLY A 113 14.93 29.04 18.18
N ARG A 114 14.24 28.51 19.19
CA ARG A 114 14.87 27.99 20.41
C ARG A 114 15.84 26.84 20.08
N PRO A 115 16.87 26.61 20.91
CA PRO A 115 17.73 25.44 20.78
C PRO A 115 16.90 24.14 20.70
N ILE A 116 17.17 23.31 19.69
CA ILE A 116 16.48 22.05 19.50
C ILE A 116 16.79 21.09 20.66
N GLY A 117 15.73 20.55 21.28
CA GLY A 117 15.82 19.53 22.31
C GLY A 117 15.81 18.11 21.72
N GLU A 118 16.07 17.12 22.57
CA GLU A 118 16.13 15.70 22.16
C GLU A 118 14.79 15.19 21.60
N ASP A 119 13.66 15.47 22.26
CA ASP A 119 12.34 15.00 21.84
C ASP A 119 11.97 15.52 20.44
N LEU A 120 12.13 16.83 20.20
CA LEU A 120 11.83 17.44 18.90
C LEU A 120 12.77 16.92 17.81
N LEU A 121 14.05 16.68 18.11
CA LEU A 121 14.99 16.12 17.14
C LEU A 121 14.57 14.70 16.73
N LYS A 122 14.16 13.84 17.68
CA LYS A 122 13.64 12.50 17.39
C LYS A 122 12.38 12.56 16.53
N GLU A 123 11.44 13.44 16.85
CA GLU A 123 10.20 13.62 16.08
C GLU A 123 10.45 14.15 14.67
N LEU A 124 11.43 15.05 14.48
CA LEU A 124 11.83 15.53 13.15
C LEU A 124 12.47 14.42 12.30
N ILE A 125 13.36 13.62 12.89
CA ILE A 125 13.96 12.47 12.20
C ILE A 125 12.88 11.47 11.80
N GLN A 126 11.95 11.16 12.69
CA GLN A 126 10.82 10.30 12.37
C GLN A 126 9.98 10.87 11.23
N SER A 127 9.60 12.16 11.30
CA SER A 127 8.78 12.80 10.27
C SER A 127 9.48 12.79 8.90
N GLN A 128 10.79 13.07 8.89
CA GLN A 128 11.66 12.94 7.72
C GLN A 128 11.61 11.52 7.16
N GLU A 129 11.79 10.49 8.00
CA GLU A 129 11.75 9.09 7.58
C GLU A 129 10.38 8.69 7.03
N LYS A 130 9.27 9.03 7.70
CA LYS A 130 7.92 8.68 7.24
C LYS A 130 7.58 9.36 5.92
N LEU A 131 7.88 10.66 5.78
CA LEU A 131 7.64 11.39 4.53
C LEU A 131 8.53 10.87 3.40
N CYS A 132 9.81 10.58 3.64
CA CYS A 132 10.71 10.08 2.61
C CYS A 132 10.44 8.62 2.22
N TRP A 133 10.08 7.77 3.18
CA TRP A 133 9.88 6.34 2.96
C TRP A 133 8.51 6.03 2.39
N ASN A 134 7.44 6.53 3.00
CA ASN A 134 6.07 6.25 2.59
C ASN A 134 5.64 7.17 1.44
N TYR A 135 5.58 8.49 1.69
CA TYR A 135 5.12 9.46 0.68
C TYR A 135 6.12 9.61 -0.47
N GLY A 136 7.42 9.57 -0.15
CA GLY A 136 8.54 9.65 -1.08
C GLY A 136 8.93 8.34 -1.77
N ARG A 137 8.18 7.25 -1.55
CA ARG A 137 8.43 5.90 -2.12
C ARG A 137 9.89 5.45 -1.97
N LYS A 138 10.35 5.31 -0.73
CA LYS A 138 11.75 4.97 -0.37
C LYS A 138 12.75 5.93 -1.01
N ARG A 139 12.51 7.23 -0.83
CA ARG A 139 13.31 8.35 -1.35
C ARG A 139 13.32 8.57 -2.87
N SER A 140 12.65 7.71 -3.62
CA SER A 140 12.55 7.81 -5.08
C SER A 140 12.01 9.18 -5.50
N SER A 141 10.84 9.58 -4.99
CA SER A 141 10.22 10.87 -5.31
C SER A 141 10.61 12.01 -4.37
N ILE A 142 10.90 11.74 -3.08
CA ILE A 142 11.23 12.77 -2.08
C ILE A 142 12.37 12.30 -1.20
N ALA A 143 13.45 13.07 -1.13
CA ALA A 143 14.50 12.91 -0.15
C ALA A 143 14.67 14.25 0.57
N MET A 144 14.75 14.19 1.89
CA MET A 144 14.85 15.37 2.74
C MET A 144 16.16 15.35 3.49
N GLY A 145 16.82 16.51 3.58
CA GLY A 145 17.94 16.75 4.47
C GLY A 145 17.58 17.83 5.49
N VAL A 146 17.79 17.53 6.78
CA VAL A 146 17.74 18.53 7.86
C VAL A 146 19.18 18.81 8.29
N MET A 147 19.58 20.08 8.25
CA MET A 147 20.98 20.50 8.34
C MET A 147 21.15 21.68 9.30
N ARG A 148 22.39 21.95 9.73
CA ARG A 148 22.72 23.04 10.66
C ARG A 148 22.66 24.39 9.93
N GLY A 149 21.54 25.11 10.09
CA GLY A 149 21.23 26.30 9.29
C GLY A 149 22.09 27.53 9.59
N GLU A 150 22.69 27.65 10.79
CA GLU A 150 23.58 28.79 11.12
C GLU A 150 24.81 28.86 10.20
N GLN A 151 25.28 27.71 9.75
CA GLN A 151 26.51 27.60 8.98
C GLN A 151 26.29 27.73 7.48
N VAL A 152 25.04 27.59 6.99
CA VAL A 152 24.72 27.61 5.56
C VAL A 152 24.89 29.03 4.99
N LYS A 153 25.65 29.14 3.89
CA LYS A 153 25.84 30.38 3.13
C LYS A 153 25.08 30.34 1.82
N PHE A 154 24.28 31.38 1.55
CA PHE A 154 23.53 31.51 0.30
C PHE A 154 24.34 32.27 -0.76
N PRO A 155 24.18 31.98 -2.07
CA PRO A 155 23.26 30.98 -2.64
C PRO A 155 23.70 29.54 -2.38
N VAL A 156 22.73 28.68 -2.05
CA VAL A 156 22.91 27.22 -2.06
C VAL A 156 22.74 26.73 -3.49
N ARG A 157 23.52 25.73 -3.91
CA ARG A 157 23.47 25.14 -5.25
C ARG A 157 23.16 23.66 -5.16
N PHE A 158 22.10 23.24 -5.85
CA PHE A 158 21.78 21.84 -6.11
C PHE A 158 22.27 21.50 -7.52
N GLN A 159 23.43 20.82 -7.59
CA GLN A 159 24.22 20.71 -8.81
C GLN A 159 24.52 19.28 -9.22
N ALA A 160 24.81 19.07 -10.51
CA ALA A 160 25.21 17.79 -11.07
C ALA A 160 26.73 17.59 -10.93
N ALA A 161 27.16 16.86 -9.90
CA ALA A 161 28.57 16.65 -9.59
C ALA A 161 29.19 15.46 -10.35
N ASP A 162 30.50 15.56 -10.60
CA ASP A 162 31.31 14.44 -11.11
C ASP A 162 31.51 13.43 -9.97
N PRO A 163 30.98 12.20 -10.09
CA PRO A 163 30.96 11.26 -8.97
C PRO A 163 32.35 10.73 -8.57
N ASP A 164 33.35 10.88 -9.45
CA ASP A 164 34.71 10.39 -9.24
C ASP A 164 35.66 11.50 -8.77
N LYS A 165 35.30 12.78 -8.97
CA LYS A 165 36.12 13.94 -8.55
C LYS A 165 35.58 14.67 -7.33
N THR A 166 34.28 14.58 -7.07
CA THR A 166 33.66 15.23 -5.92
C THR A 166 33.70 14.28 -4.72
N SER A 167 34.20 14.77 -3.59
CA SER A 167 34.31 14.00 -2.34
C SER A 167 33.95 14.85 -1.13
N PHE A 168 33.37 14.22 -0.11
CA PHE A 168 33.12 14.82 1.20
C PHE A 168 33.13 13.74 2.27
N VAL A 169 33.12 14.13 3.54
CA VAL A 169 32.96 13.21 4.68
C VAL A 169 31.46 12.97 4.90
N PRO A 170 30.91 11.80 4.55
CA PRO A 170 29.50 11.50 4.80
C PRO A 170 29.26 11.30 6.29
N LEU A 171 28.01 11.46 6.73
CA LEU A 171 27.60 11.14 8.10
C LEU A 171 28.08 9.73 8.49
N ASP A 172 28.41 9.55 9.77
CA ASP A 172 28.92 8.28 10.34
C ASP A 172 30.28 7.80 9.78
N PHE A 173 30.99 8.63 9.03
CA PHE A 173 32.37 8.40 8.58
C PHE A 173 33.29 9.53 9.03
N ASP A 174 34.59 9.24 9.09
CA ASP A 174 35.65 10.14 9.55
C ASP A 174 36.62 10.57 8.44
N ARG A 175 36.52 9.96 7.25
CA ARG A 175 37.36 10.24 6.08
C ARG A 175 36.52 10.64 4.86
N PRO A 176 37.08 11.45 3.94
CA PRO A 176 36.39 11.81 2.72
C PRO A 176 36.24 10.59 1.80
N LEU A 177 35.08 10.46 1.19
CA LEU A 177 34.77 9.50 0.14
C LEU A 177 34.31 10.25 -1.11
N THR A 178 34.70 9.77 -2.28
CA THR A 178 34.08 10.21 -3.55
C THR A 178 32.61 9.81 -3.58
N LEU A 179 31.79 10.52 -4.35
CA LEU A 179 30.36 10.18 -4.44
C LEU A 179 30.13 8.73 -4.90
N ARG A 180 30.99 8.20 -5.79
CA ARG A 180 30.94 6.80 -6.23
C ARG A 180 31.34 5.82 -5.12
N GLN A 181 32.33 6.16 -4.30
CA GLN A 181 32.70 5.35 -3.13
C GLN A 181 31.56 5.32 -2.10
N ILE A 182 30.87 6.44 -1.88
CA ILE A 182 29.72 6.49 -0.96
C ILE A 182 28.67 5.46 -1.38
N LEU A 183 28.35 5.33 -2.67
CA LEU A 183 27.38 4.34 -3.15
C LEU A 183 27.78 2.87 -2.88
N LYS A 184 29.09 2.60 -2.74
CA LYS A 184 29.61 1.24 -2.52
C LYS A 184 29.88 0.92 -1.05
N GLU A 185 30.37 1.90 -0.30
CA GLU A 185 30.92 1.72 1.05
C GLU A 185 29.95 2.16 2.15
N HIS A 186 29.15 3.21 1.93
CA HIS A 186 28.25 3.73 2.96
C HIS A 186 26.95 2.91 3.00
N PRO A 187 26.42 2.51 4.18
CA PRO A 187 25.17 1.74 4.27
C PRO A 187 24.00 2.38 3.52
N LYS A 188 23.79 3.69 3.69
CA LYS A 188 22.79 4.45 2.93
C LYS A 188 23.10 4.57 1.43
N GLY A 189 24.37 4.49 1.05
CA GLY A 189 24.79 4.43 -0.35
C GLY A 189 24.41 3.11 -1.02
N VAL A 190 24.58 1.99 -0.31
CA VAL A 190 24.11 0.68 -0.80
C VAL A 190 22.59 0.65 -0.90
N GLU A 191 21.90 1.20 0.10
CA GLU A 191 20.43 1.20 0.17
C GLU A 191 19.78 2.09 -0.90
N PHE A 192 20.21 3.35 -1.05
CA PHE A 192 19.56 4.35 -1.91
C PHE A 192 20.35 4.69 -3.18
N GLY A 193 21.58 4.20 -3.31
CA GLY A 193 22.43 4.41 -4.49
C GLY A 193 21.82 3.95 -5.82
N PRO A 194 21.05 2.83 -5.90
CA PRO A 194 20.40 2.43 -7.14
C PRO A 194 19.51 3.51 -7.78
N LEU A 195 19.01 4.48 -7.00
CA LEU A 195 18.20 5.60 -7.51
C LEU A 195 18.99 6.55 -8.41
N ILE A 196 20.32 6.63 -8.26
CA ILE A 196 21.18 7.56 -9.00
C ILE A 196 22.37 6.90 -9.70
N ALA A 197 22.71 5.66 -9.36
CA ALA A 197 23.93 4.98 -9.83
C ALA A 197 24.03 4.83 -11.36
N GLY A 198 22.88 4.79 -12.05
CA GLY A 198 22.81 4.68 -13.52
C GLY A 198 23.13 5.98 -14.28
N PHE A 199 23.27 7.12 -13.59
CA PHE A 199 23.50 8.42 -14.23
C PHE A 199 25.00 8.79 -14.27
N PRO A 200 25.44 9.57 -15.27
CA PRO A 200 26.84 9.98 -15.40
C PRO A 200 27.27 11.05 -14.37
N ARG A 201 26.30 11.73 -13.76
CA ARG A 201 26.49 12.78 -12.74
C ARG A 201 25.57 12.50 -11.57
N PHE A 202 25.97 12.87 -10.36
CA PHE A 202 25.15 12.67 -9.15
C PHE A 202 24.68 13.99 -8.56
N PRO A 203 23.47 14.04 -7.95
CA PRO A 203 23.01 15.23 -7.25
C PRO A 203 23.90 15.54 -6.04
N HIS A 204 24.28 16.81 -5.92
CA HIS A 204 25.14 17.29 -4.85
C HIS A 204 24.70 18.68 -4.42
N LEU A 205 24.51 18.86 -3.11
CA LEU A 205 24.06 20.11 -2.51
C LEU A 205 25.24 20.80 -1.83
N VAL A 206 25.54 22.04 -2.22
CA VAL A 206 26.63 22.85 -1.67
C VAL A 206 26.16 24.25 -1.32
N ASP A 207 26.84 24.88 -0.37
CA ASP A 207 26.63 26.29 -0.06
C ASP A 207 27.48 27.22 -0.94
N ALA A 208 27.40 28.53 -0.69
CA ALA A 208 28.14 29.55 -1.45
C ALA A 208 29.67 29.47 -1.30
N GLU A 209 30.17 28.84 -0.25
CA GLU A 209 31.61 28.60 -0.02
C GLU A 209 32.08 27.28 -0.67
N GLY A 210 31.17 26.55 -1.35
CA GLY A 210 31.46 25.25 -1.98
C GLY A 210 31.50 24.09 -0.99
N ARG A 211 31.05 24.27 0.25
CA ARG A 211 31.05 23.22 1.27
C ARG A 211 29.85 22.30 1.08
N THR A 212 30.09 20.99 1.13
CA THR A 212 29.05 19.98 0.92
C THR A 212 28.05 19.93 2.08
N LEU A 213 26.79 20.09 1.73
CA LEU A 213 25.64 19.90 2.62
C LEU A 213 25.16 18.45 2.57
N SER A 214 24.93 17.91 1.36
CA SER A 214 24.45 16.54 1.16
C SER A 214 24.69 16.02 -0.27
N MET A 215 24.50 14.72 -0.44
CA MET A 215 24.37 14.04 -1.73
C MET A 215 22.99 13.37 -1.80
N PRO A 216 21.94 14.09 -2.22
CA PRO A 216 20.62 13.51 -2.33
C PRO A 216 20.53 12.43 -3.42
N PRO A 217 19.69 11.40 -3.27
CA PRO A 217 18.82 11.08 -2.12
C PRO A 217 19.50 10.29 -0.99
N VAL A 218 20.83 10.22 -1.00
CA VAL A 218 21.60 9.19 -0.28
C VAL A 218 21.94 9.62 1.15
N ILE A 219 22.77 10.65 1.33
CA ILE A 219 23.34 10.97 2.63
C ILE A 219 23.72 12.45 2.79
N ASN A 220 23.67 12.93 4.03
CA ASN A 220 24.15 14.25 4.43
C ASN A 220 25.66 14.25 4.75
N SER A 221 26.29 15.43 4.77
CA SER A 221 27.66 15.57 5.28
C SER A 221 27.74 15.44 6.80
N ALA A 222 28.85 14.91 7.32
CA ALA A 222 29.06 14.75 8.77
C ALA A 222 29.16 16.10 9.51
N HIS A 223 29.58 17.17 8.83
CA HIS A 223 29.86 18.46 9.45
C HIS A 223 28.65 19.41 9.43
N LEU A 224 28.21 19.81 8.22
CA LEU A 224 27.09 20.75 8.03
C LEU A 224 25.74 20.04 8.05
N GLY A 225 25.73 18.76 7.65
CA GLY A 225 24.50 17.98 7.47
C GLY A 225 24.00 17.22 8.69
N SER A 226 24.67 17.33 9.85
CA SER A 226 24.29 16.66 11.11
C SER A 226 23.72 17.66 12.11
N VAL A 227 22.40 17.73 12.26
CA VAL A 227 21.77 18.51 13.34
C VAL A 227 22.11 17.90 14.70
N LYS A 228 22.37 18.76 15.69
CA LYS A 228 22.65 18.36 17.07
C LYS A 228 21.72 19.08 18.04
N VAL A 229 21.47 18.45 19.19
CA VAL A 229 20.82 19.12 20.32
C VAL A 229 21.56 20.41 20.64
N GLY A 230 20.81 21.50 20.77
CA GLY A 230 21.36 22.84 20.99
C GLY A 230 21.42 23.73 19.74
N ASP A 231 21.34 23.18 18.53
CA ASP A 231 21.26 23.99 17.31
C ASP A 231 19.94 24.80 17.30
N THR A 232 20.02 26.09 16.99
CA THR A 232 18.91 27.06 17.01
C THR A 232 18.26 27.26 15.64
N ARG A 233 19.03 26.96 14.58
CA ARG A 233 18.67 27.22 13.20
C ARG A 233 18.83 25.97 12.37
N LEU A 234 17.77 25.60 11.65
CA LEU A 234 17.69 24.39 10.83
C LEU A 234 17.49 24.79 9.38
N PHE A 235 18.32 24.27 8.48
CA PHE A 235 18.08 24.36 7.04
C PHE A 235 17.47 23.03 6.58
N VAL A 236 16.26 23.10 6.05
CA VAL A 236 15.50 21.92 5.59
C VAL A 236 15.42 21.98 4.07
N GLU A 237 16.02 21.01 3.41
CA GLU A 237 15.99 20.85 1.96
C GLU A 237 15.27 19.55 1.60
N LEU A 238 14.50 19.58 0.52
CA LEU A 238 13.85 18.42 -0.05
C LEU A 238 14.13 18.39 -1.56
N SER A 239 14.65 17.28 -2.08
CA SER A 239 14.85 17.06 -3.51
C SER A 239 14.06 15.85 -4.00
N GLY A 240 13.76 15.82 -5.29
CA GLY A 240 12.83 14.85 -5.83
C GLY A 240 12.60 14.90 -7.32
N THR A 241 11.69 14.04 -7.76
CA THR A 241 11.23 13.94 -9.15
C THR A 241 9.81 14.48 -9.34
N ASP A 242 9.10 14.78 -8.26
CA ASP A 242 7.73 15.30 -8.27
C ASP A 242 7.65 16.59 -7.46
N LEU A 243 7.40 17.72 -8.11
CA LEU A 243 7.45 19.03 -7.47
C LEU A 243 6.31 19.25 -6.47
N ASP A 244 5.09 18.80 -6.81
CA ASP A 244 3.91 19.01 -5.96
C ASP A 244 4.06 18.25 -4.64
N SER A 245 4.48 16.98 -4.67
CA SER A 245 4.74 16.21 -3.44
C SER A 245 5.87 16.82 -2.61
N LEU A 246 6.91 17.39 -3.24
CA LEU A 246 7.97 18.11 -2.52
C LEU A 246 7.45 19.38 -1.85
N LEU A 247 6.63 20.15 -2.53
CA LEU A 247 6.04 21.37 -1.99
C LEU A 247 5.11 21.07 -0.81
N THR A 248 4.30 20.01 -0.91
CA THR A 248 3.47 19.53 0.19
C THR A 248 4.32 19.09 1.39
N ALA A 249 5.33 18.24 1.19
CA ALA A 249 6.22 17.81 2.27
C ALA A 249 7.01 18.98 2.89
N CYS A 250 7.44 19.94 2.07
CA CYS A 250 8.08 21.18 2.52
C CYS A 250 7.14 22.01 3.39
N ALA A 251 5.87 22.15 2.99
CA ALA A 251 4.86 22.88 3.75
C ALA A 251 4.54 22.18 5.08
N ILE A 252 4.40 20.84 5.08
CA ILE A 252 4.18 20.03 6.31
C ILE A 252 5.28 20.31 7.32
N MET A 253 6.55 20.12 6.93
CA MET A 253 7.68 20.32 7.85
C MET A 253 7.78 21.78 8.35
N ALA A 254 7.50 22.76 7.48
CA ALA A 254 7.49 24.16 7.88
C ALA A 254 6.37 24.49 8.87
N CYS A 255 5.16 23.97 8.64
CA CYS A 255 4.03 24.12 9.55
C CYS A 255 4.28 23.45 10.90
N ASP A 256 4.85 22.24 10.90
CA ASP A 256 5.18 21.51 12.13
C ASP A 256 6.23 22.23 12.97
N LEU A 257 7.29 22.75 12.35
CA LEU A 257 8.31 23.56 13.03
C LEU A 257 7.75 24.91 13.51
N SER A 258 6.87 25.54 12.72
CA SER A 258 6.17 26.76 13.14
C SER A 258 5.29 26.52 14.36
N ASP A 259 4.55 25.41 14.39
CA ASP A 259 3.71 25.03 15.53
C ASP A 259 4.57 24.73 16.77
N ALA A 260 5.80 24.25 16.58
CA ALA A 260 6.79 24.06 17.65
C ALA A 260 7.50 25.36 18.11
N GLY A 261 7.14 26.51 17.53
CA GLY A 261 7.60 27.84 17.91
C GLY A 261 8.79 28.39 17.11
N TYR A 262 9.16 27.77 15.99
CA TYR A 262 10.23 28.30 15.12
C TYR A 262 9.67 29.33 14.13
N ALA A 263 10.45 30.37 13.87
CA ALA A 263 10.18 31.30 12.78
C ALA A 263 10.63 30.66 11.46
N ILE A 264 9.70 30.51 10.50
CA ILE A 264 10.03 30.00 9.18
C ILE A 264 10.49 31.15 8.28
N LEU A 265 11.66 30.95 7.70
CA LEU A 265 12.39 31.87 6.86
C LEU A 265 12.39 31.34 5.41
N PRO A 266 11.58 31.93 4.51
CA PRO A 266 11.43 31.44 3.14
C PRO A 266 12.72 31.50 2.31
N VAL A 267 12.82 30.61 1.32
CA VAL A 267 13.95 30.52 0.37
C VAL A 267 13.41 30.62 -1.06
N LYS A 268 14.05 31.43 -1.90
CA LYS A 268 13.73 31.49 -3.33
C LYS A 268 14.48 30.41 -4.09
N VAL A 269 13.76 29.51 -4.75
CA VAL A 269 14.32 28.49 -5.64
C VAL A 269 14.29 28.99 -7.08
N ILE A 270 15.41 28.83 -7.80
CA ILE A 270 15.58 29.25 -9.19
C ILE A 270 15.93 28.03 -10.04
N TYR A 271 15.07 27.74 -11.02
CA TYR A 271 15.19 26.65 -11.97
C TYR A 271 15.65 27.17 -13.34
N PRO A 272 16.53 26.43 -14.05
CA PRO A 272 16.98 26.80 -15.39
C PRO A 272 15.97 26.37 -16.49
N TYR A 273 14.95 25.59 -16.13
CA TYR A 273 13.87 25.10 -16.99
C TYR A 273 12.49 25.40 -16.41
N ASP A 274 11.46 25.28 -17.25
CA ASP A 274 10.07 25.44 -16.85
C ASP A 274 9.63 24.34 -15.89
N THR A 275 8.91 24.76 -14.83
CA THR A 275 8.26 23.87 -13.86
C THR A 275 6.76 24.17 -13.83
N PRO A 276 5.92 23.28 -13.27
CA PRO A 276 4.48 23.53 -13.12
C PRO A 276 4.12 24.87 -12.45
N HIS A 277 5.00 25.39 -11.58
CA HIS A 277 4.76 26.61 -10.80
C HIS A 277 5.67 27.78 -11.18
N GLY A 278 6.33 27.69 -12.33
CA GLY A 278 7.26 28.71 -12.84
C GLY A 278 8.73 28.43 -12.53
N ARG A 279 9.62 29.24 -13.13
CA ARG A 279 11.08 29.07 -12.98
C ARG A 279 11.62 29.61 -11.65
N GLU A 280 10.86 30.47 -10.99
CA GLU A 280 11.23 31.02 -9.70
C GLU A 280 10.06 30.85 -8.73
N ILE A 281 10.30 30.17 -7.62
CA ILE A 281 9.30 29.95 -6.57
C ILE A 281 9.90 30.28 -5.21
N VAL A 282 9.12 30.87 -4.31
CA VAL A 282 9.54 31.09 -2.92
C VAL A 282 8.90 30.02 -2.05
N THR A 283 9.72 29.19 -1.42
CA THR A 283 9.28 28.05 -0.62
C THR A 283 9.37 28.36 0.89
N PRO A 284 8.42 27.91 1.72
CA PRO A 284 7.28 27.02 1.38
C PRO A 284 6.23 27.66 0.47
N PHE A 285 5.62 26.86 -0.42
CA PHE A 285 4.70 27.32 -1.46
C PHE A 285 3.43 26.47 -1.50
N HIS A 286 2.28 27.12 -1.57
CA HIS A 286 0.96 26.50 -1.65
C HIS A 286 0.38 26.63 -3.07
N PHE A 287 0.01 25.51 -3.66
CA PHE A 287 -0.49 25.41 -5.04
C PHE A 287 -1.92 24.87 -5.16
N GLN A 288 -2.48 24.31 -4.08
CA GLN A 288 -3.83 23.76 -4.07
C GLN A 288 -4.87 24.86 -4.29
N LYS A 289 -5.87 24.55 -5.12
CA LYS A 289 -6.93 25.48 -5.49
C LYS A 289 -8.14 25.31 -4.57
N PRO A 290 -8.94 26.36 -4.36
CA PRO A 290 -10.21 26.22 -3.67
C PRO A 290 -11.15 25.26 -4.41
N VAL A 291 -11.92 24.50 -3.64
CA VAL A 291 -12.91 23.52 -4.13
C VAL A 291 -14.30 23.98 -3.71
N ASP A 292 -15.24 23.97 -4.66
CA ASP A 292 -16.63 24.32 -4.40
C ASP A 292 -17.43 23.06 -4.03
N MET A 293 -18.08 23.10 -2.87
CA MET A 293 -18.98 22.05 -2.39
C MET A 293 -20.40 22.59 -2.29
N ASP A 294 -21.35 21.88 -2.90
CA ASP A 294 -22.79 22.16 -2.79
C ASP A 294 -23.39 21.42 -1.59
N LEU A 295 -24.06 22.16 -0.69
CA LEU A 295 -24.58 21.59 0.57
C LEU A 295 -25.71 20.58 0.32
N ALA A 296 -26.55 20.79 -0.70
CA ALA A 296 -27.61 19.84 -1.05
C ALA A 296 -27.02 18.52 -1.57
N GLY A 297 -26.00 18.60 -2.43
CA GLY A 297 -25.23 17.45 -2.88
C GLY A 297 -24.58 16.69 -1.73
N ALA A 298 -23.93 17.41 -0.79
CA ALA A 298 -23.32 16.83 0.40
C ALA A 298 -24.35 16.11 1.28
N ALA A 299 -25.51 16.74 1.54
CA ALA A 299 -26.59 16.16 2.32
C ALA A 299 -27.14 14.86 1.70
N ARG A 300 -27.26 14.83 0.36
CA ARG A 300 -27.68 13.62 -0.37
C ARG A 300 -26.65 12.50 -0.25
N LEU A 301 -25.36 12.81 -0.39
CA LEU A 301 -24.27 11.84 -0.23
C LEU A 301 -24.20 11.27 1.18
N LEU A 302 -24.37 12.12 2.20
CA LEU A 302 -24.30 11.74 3.61
C LEU A 302 -25.62 11.14 4.15
N GLY A 303 -26.70 11.16 3.35
CA GLY A 303 -28.01 10.67 3.78
C GLY A 303 -28.65 11.47 4.92
N ARG A 304 -28.21 12.71 5.15
CA ARG A 304 -28.70 13.57 6.24
C ARG A 304 -28.77 15.02 5.83
N ALA A 305 -29.86 15.70 6.14
CA ALA A 305 -29.94 17.14 6.02
C ALA A 305 -28.98 17.82 7.01
N ILE A 306 -28.16 18.75 6.51
CA ILE A 306 -27.19 19.51 7.31
C ILE A 306 -27.53 20.99 7.20
N LYS A 307 -27.67 21.67 8.34
CA LYS A 307 -27.95 23.12 8.35
C LYS A 307 -26.69 23.88 7.98
N THR A 308 -26.83 25.01 7.31
CA THR A 308 -25.67 25.80 6.85
C THR A 308 -24.72 26.23 7.98
N GLN A 309 -25.26 26.62 9.14
CA GLN A 309 -24.46 26.96 10.33
C GLN A 309 -23.71 25.76 10.91
N GLU A 310 -24.31 24.57 10.82
CA GLU A 310 -23.67 23.33 11.23
C GLU A 310 -22.50 22.99 10.31
N ALA A 311 -22.70 23.13 8.99
CA ALA A 311 -21.65 22.92 8.00
C ALA A 311 -20.48 23.90 8.18
N GLU A 312 -20.75 25.20 8.39
CA GLU A 312 -19.73 26.20 8.72
C GLU A 312 -18.93 25.81 9.98
N GLY A 313 -19.63 25.34 11.02
CA GLY A 313 -19.01 24.88 12.27
C GLY A 313 -18.15 23.63 12.09
N ALA A 314 -18.65 22.65 11.35
CA ALA A 314 -17.96 21.38 11.07
C ALA A 314 -16.69 21.60 10.24
N LEU A 315 -16.77 22.34 9.13
CA LEU A 315 -15.60 22.69 8.31
C LEU A 315 -14.56 23.46 9.12
N ARG A 316 -14.99 24.38 9.99
CA ARG A 316 -14.09 25.11 10.90
C ARG A 316 -13.41 24.19 11.91
N ARG A 317 -14.12 23.20 12.48
CA ARG A 317 -13.55 22.18 13.37
C ARG A 317 -12.49 21.33 12.68
N MET A 318 -12.58 21.18 11.36
CA MET A 318 -11.54 20.52 10.55
C MET A 318 -10.44 21.46 10.07
N GLY A 319 -10.43 22.72 10.51
CA GLY A 319 -9.41 23.71 10.15
C GLY A 319 -9.53 24.25 8.73
N LEU A 320 -10.70 24.12 8.10
CA LEU A 320 -10.92 24.54 6.73
C LEU A 320 -11.46 25.96 6.67
N ALA A 321 -10.83 26.80 5.85
CA ALA A 321 -11.32 28.12 5.54
C ALA A 321 -12.36 28.03 4.41
N ALA A 322 -13.62 28.37 4.70
CA ALA A 322 -14.71 28.30 3.74
C ALA A 322 -15.36 29.68 3.54
N LYS A 323 -15.60 30.05 2.28
CA LYS A 323 -16.45 31.20 1.92
C LYS A 323 -17.79 30.68 1.43
N ARG A 324 -18.88 31.21 1.98
CA ARG A 324 -20.23 30.80 1.62
C ARG A 324 -20.90 31.80 0.66
N LYS A 325 -21.58 31.28 -0.35
CA LYS A 325 -22.53 32.02 -1.20
C LYS A 325 -23.80 31.19 -1.39
N GLY A 326 -24.85 31.51 -0.64
CA GLY A 326 -26.07 30.68 -0.60
C GLY A 326 -25.76 29.31 0.01
N GLU A 327 -25.97 28.24 -0.75
CA GLU A 327 -25.71 26.85 -0.35
C GLU A 327 -24.36 26.30 -0.85
N ILE A 328 -23.59 27.11 -1.56
CA ILE A 328 -22.27 26.74 -2.07
C ILE A 328 -21.18 27.22 -1.11
N PHE A 329 -20.29 26.31 -0.75
CA PHE A 329 -19.09 26.55 0.07
C PHE A 329 -17.84 26.43 -0.78
N THR A 330 -17.13 27.55 -0.98
CA THR A 330 -15.80 27.57 -1.58
C THR A 330 -14.78 27.34 -0.47
N VAL A 331 -14.24 26.13 -0.38
CA VAL A 331 -13.29 25.71 0.64
C VAL A 331 -11.87 25.84 0.13
N THR A 332 -11.01 26.50 0.91
CA THR A 332 -9.57 26.60 0.62
C THR A 332 -8.83 25.56 1.45
N PRO A 333 -8.16 24.58 0.80
CA PRO A 333 -7.34 23.60 1.49
C PRO A 333 -6.27 24.25 2.38
N PRO A 334 -5.99 23.69 3.57
CA PRO A 334 -4.84 24.07 4.37
C PRO A 334 -3.52 23.87 3.60
N VAL A 335 -2.54 24.72 3.85
CA VAL A 335 -1.27 24.77 3.09
C VAL A 335 -0.45 23.48 3.11
N TYR A 336 -0.67 22.63 4.12
CA TYR A 336 0.01 21.35 4.34
C TYR A 336 -0.78 20.15 3.77
N ARG A 337 -1.93 20.38 3.12
CA ARG A 337 -2.80 19.33 2.54
C ARG A 337 -2.79 19.37 1.02
N ASN A 338 -2.86 18.19 0.41
CA ASN A 338 -2.85 17.99 -1.05
C ASN A 338 -3.88 16.94 -1.50
N ASP A 339 -4.86 16.67 -0.66
CA ASP A 339 -5.84 15.59 -0.81
C ASP A 339 -7.24 16.09 -1.21
N PHE A 340 -7.38 17.38 -1.54
CA PHE A 340 -8.62 17.97 -2.06
C PHE A 340 -8.63 17.93 -3.60
N LEU A 341 -9.03 16.80 -4.16
CA LEU A 341 -9.09 16.56 -5.61
C LEU A 341 -10.51 16.69 -6.15
N HIS A 342 -11.52 16.54 -5.29
CA HIS A 342 -12.93 16.55 -5.64
C HIS A 342 -13.77 17.17 -4.51
N PRO A 343 -14.96 17.75 -4.78
CA PRO A 343 -15.86 18.24 -3.72
C PRO A 343 -16.22 17.19 -2.66
N VAL A 344 -16.11 15.89 -2.98
CA VAL A 344 -16.34 14.79 -2.02
C VAL A 344 -15.31 14.79 -0.90
N ASP A 345 -14.08 15.27 -1.13
CA ASP A 345 -13.07 15.38 -0.08
C ASP A 345 -13.49 16.44 0.97
N VAL A 346 -14.19 17.50 0.53
CA VAL A 346 -14.83 18.46 1.43
C VAL A 346 -16.01 17.82 2.17
N VAL A 347 -16.78 16.95 1.52
CA VAL A 347 -17.89 16.22 2.15
C VAL A 347 -17.39 15.26 3.23
N GLU A 348 -16.25 14.60 3.02
CA GLU A 348 -15.59 13.78 4.04
C GLU A 348 -15.23 14.62 5.27
N GLU A 349 -14.60 15.77 5.07
CA GLU A 349 -14.23 16.68 6.16
C GLU A 349 -15.48 17.24 6.87
N LEU A 350 -16.55 17.51 6.13
CA LEU A 350 -17.84 17.90 6.71
C LEU A 350 -18.40 16.79 7.61
N MET A 351 -18.35 15.53 7.16
CA MET A 351 -18.81 14.37 7.93
C MET A 351 -18.01 14.20 9.23
N ILE A 352 -16.67 14.21 9.14
CA ILE A 352 -15.79 14.09 10.30
C ILE A 352 -16.03 15.28 11.25
N GLY A 353 -16.12 16.50 10.68
CA GLY A 353 -16.37 17.71 11.44
C GLY A 353 -17.71 17.71 12.16
N CYS A 354 -18.76 17.07 11.63
CA CYS A 354 -20.05 16.86 12.33
C CYS A 354 -19.95 15.84 13.47
N GLY A 355 -18.94 14.96 13.43
CA GLY A 355 -18.82 13.79 14.29
C GLY A 355 -19.52 12.59 13.66
N MET A 356 -18.81 11.49 13.42
CA MET A 356 -19.34 10.32 12.72
C MET A 356 -20.52 9.67 13.46
N ASP A 357 -20.51 9.69 14.80
CA ASP A 357 -21.61 9.16 15.62
C ASP A 357 -22.91 9.97 15.51
N SER A 358 -22.87 11.15 14.87
CA SER A 358 -24.07 11.97 14.63
C SER A 358 -24.93 11.45 13.46
N PHE A 359 -24.44 10.48 12.69
CA PHE A 359 -25.16 9.87 11.58
C PHE A 359 -25.87 8.59 12.04
N GLN A 360 -27.14 8.45 11.69
CA GLN A 360 -27.92 7.25 11.99
C GLN A 360 -27.87 6.28 10.82
N PRO A 361 -27.68 4.97 11.04
CA PRO A 361 -27.74 4.00 9.96
C PRO A 361 -29.15 3.96 9.36
N VAL A 362 -29.23 3.95 8.03
CA VAL A 362 -30.48 3.88 7.26
C VAL A 362 -30.45 2.63 6.39
N TRP A 363 -31.57 1.90 6.32
CA TRP A 363 -31.71 0.76 5.42
C TRP A 363 -31.84 1.24 3.96
N PRO A 364 -31.19 0.59 2.99
CA PRO A 364 -31.45 0.85 1.58
C PRO A 364 -32.94 0.64 1.25
N GLU A 365 -33.55 1.60 0.56
CA GLU A 365 -34.98 1.55 0.19
C GLU A 365 -35.24 0.81 -1.14
N ASP A 366 -34.19 0.62 -1.95
CA ASP A 366 -34.28 -0.07 -3.23
C ASP A 366 -34.41 -1.60 -3.04
N PHE A 367 -35.60 -2.13 -3.31
CA PHE A 367 -35.84 -3.57 -3.29
C PHE A 367 -35.16 -4.25 -4.48
N THR A 368 -34.29 -5.22 -4.19
CA THR A 368 -33.66 -6.09 -5.19
C THR A 368 -33.81 -7.55 -4.79
N VAL A 369 -33.94 -8.44 -5.78
CA VAL A 369 -33.98 -9.89 -5.56
C VAL A 369 -32.61 -10.47 -5.89
N GLY A 370 -31.86 -10.84 -4.86
CA GLY A 370 -30.61 -11.57 -5.01
C GLY A 370 -30.87 -13.01 -5.48
N ARG A 371 -30.05 -13.50 -6.43
CA ARG A 371 -30.03 -14.90 -6.84
C ARG A 371 -28.60 -15.41 -6.90
N LEU A 372 -28.41 -16.68 -6.58
CA LEU A 372 -27.14 -17.36 -6.84
C LEU A 372 -26.98 -17.58 -8.34
N THR A 373 -25.73 -17.62 -8.79
CA THR A 373 -25.42 -18.05 -10.16
C THR A 373 -25.83 -19.52 -10.34
N GLU A 374 -26.16 -19.90 -11.57
CA GLU A 374 -26.51 -21.30 -11.89
C GLU A 374 -25.38 -22.27 -11.53
N SER A 375 -24.12 -21.87 -11.75
CA SER A 375 -22.93 -22.60 -11.33
C SER A 375 -22.83 -22.78 -9.81
N GLY A 376 -23.17 -21.75 -9.03
CA GLY A 376 -23.21 -21.85 -7.57
C GLY A 376 -24.30 -22.79 -7.07
N LEU A 377 -25.50 -22.72 -7.66
CA LEU A 377 -26.61 -23.64 -7.33
C LEU A 377 -26.27 -25.08 -7.71
N PHE A 378 -25.70 -25.28 -8.90
CA PHE A 378 -25.32 -26.60 -9.38
C PHE A 378 -24.21 -27.20 -8.51
N GLY A 379 -23.16 -26.45 -8.21
CA GLY A 379 -22.10 -26.90 -7.30
C GLY A 379 -22.59 -27.26 -5.90
N ARG A 380 -23.61 -26.57 -5.37
CA ARG A 380 -24.27 -26.96 -4.10
C ARG A 380 -24.97 -28.30 -4.20
N ARG A 381 -25.74 -28.52 -5.27
CA ARG A 381 -26.42 -29.82 -5.51
C ARG A 381 -25.41 -30.96 -5.62
N VAL A 382 -24.30 -30.76 -6.33
CA VAL A 382 -23.23 -31.76 -6.44
C VAL A 382 -22.62 -32.08 -5.08
N ARG A 383 -22.31 -31.05 -4.27
CA ARG A 383 -21.79 -31.22 -2.91
C ARG A 383 -22.74 -32.04 -2.03
N ASP A 384 -24.02 -31.68 -2.00
CA ASP A 384 -25.02 -32.38 -1.17
C ASP A 384 -25.14 -33.87 -1.55
N LEU A 385 -25.07 -34.18 -2.86
CA LEU A 385 -25.08 -35.56 -3.35
C LEU A 385 -23.84 -36.33 -2.92
N LEU A 386 -22.65 -35.75 -3.03
CA LEU A 386 -21.40 -36.41 -2.66
C LEU A 386 -21.31 -36.66 -1.15
N VAL A 387 -21.74 -35.69 -0.34
CA VAL A 387 -21.90 -35.86 1.11
C VAL A 387 -22.89 -37.00 1.40
N GLY A 388 -24.01 -37.06 0.68
CA GLY A 388 -24.98 -38.16 0.77
C GLY A 388 -24.41 -39.53 0.38
N LEU A 389 -23.41 -39.58 -0.50
CA LEU A 389 -22.66 -40.79 -0.87
C LEU A 389 -21.53 -41.13 0.12
N GLY A 390 -21.41 -40.36 1.21
CA GLY A 390 -20.43 -40.57 2.28
C GLY A 390 -19.05 -40.01 1.99
N TYR A 391 -18.94 -39.04 1.07
CA TYR A 391 -17.69 -38.30 0.86
C TYR A 391 -17.57 -37.11 1.82
N GLN A 392 -16.34 -36.83 2.24
CA GLN A 392 -15.97 -35.66 3.03
C GLN A 392 -15.42 -34.56 2.10
N GLU A 393 -16.01 -33.37 2.17
CA GLU A 393 -15.49 -32.22 1.41
C GLU A 393 -14.21 -31.69 2.05
N MET A 394 -13.23 -31.39 1.22
CA MET A 394 -11.94 -30.83 1.55
C MET A 394 -11.76 -29.48 0.84
N ILE A 395 -10.95 -28.61 1.42
CA ILE A 395 -10.66 -27.27 0.88
C ILE A 395 -9.15 -27.06 0.91
N TYR A 396 -8.56 -26.73 -0.24
CA TYR A 396 -7.12 -26.48 -0.35
C TYR A 396 -6.82 -25.10 -0.93
N ASN A 397 -5.57 -24.68 -0.77
CA ASN A 397 -5.06 -23.47 -1.38
C ASN A 397 -5.08 -23.58 -2.91
N TYR A 398 -5.33 -22.44 -3.57
CA TYR A 398 -5.25 -22.34 -5.03
C TYR A 398 -3.82 -22.31 -5.55
N LEU A 399 -2.86 -22.04 -4.66
CA LEU A 399 -1.45 -21.93 -5.00
C LEU A 399 -0.70 -23.16 -4.53
N GLY A 400 0.28 -23.59 -5.32
CA GLY A 400 1.13 -24.73 -5.00
C GLY A 400 2.51 -24.60 -5.62
N SER A 401 3.35 -25.59 -5.37
CA SER A 401 4.69 -25.70 -5.92
C SER A 401 4.69 -26.42 -7.27
N TRP A 402 5.72 -26.18 -8.09
CA TRP A 402 5.99 -26.98 -9.28
C TRP A 402 6.07 -28.47 -8.95
N ARG A 403 6.75 -28.80 -7.85
CA ARG A 403 6.92 -30.16 -7.36
C ARG A 403 5.58 -30.88 -7.12
N ASP A 404 4.65 -30.22 -6.45
CA ASP A 404 3.38 -30.84 -6.06
C ASP A 404 2.38 -30.91 -7.22
N LEU A 405 2.28 -29.85 -8.03
CA LEU A 405 1.26 -29.76 -9.07
C LEU A 405 1.69 -30.40 -10.40
N VAL A 406 2.99 -30.53 -10.64
CA VAL A 406 3.55 -31.07 -11.90
C VAL A 406 4.31 -32.37 -11.66
N GLU A 407 5.42 -32.33 -10.91
CA GLU A 407 6.34 -33.48 -10.80
C GLU A 407 5.71 -34.69 -10.13
N ARG A 408 5.11 -34.51 -8.93
CA ARG A 408 4.45 -35.60 -8.21
C ARG A 408 3.22 -36.14 -8.93
N MET A 409 2.64 -35.34 -9.83
CA MET A 409 1.49 -35.72 -10.65
C MET A 409 1.89 -36.34 -11.99
N ASN A 410 3.20 -36.48 -12.27
CA ASN A 410 3.72 -37.03 -13.51
C ASN A 410 3.27 -36.24 -14.76
N LEU A 411 3.13 -34.91 -14.64
CA LEU A 411 2.73 -34.01 -15.72
C LEU A 411 3.95 -33.31 -16.34
N ASP A 412 3.77 -32.76 -17.55
CA ASP A 412 4.80 -32.01 -18.28
C ASP A 412 4.85 -30.51 -17.94
N GLY A 413 3.84 -29.99 -17.24
CA GLY A 413 3.72 -28.59 -16.85
C GLY A 413 3.13 -27.67 -17.93
N GLY A 414 2.69 -28.17 -19.08
CA GLY A 414 2.28 -27.32 -20.22
C GLY A 414 0.99 -26.50 -20.04
N GLN A 415 0.29 -26.63 -18.90
CA GLN A 415 -1.02 -26.01 -18.65
C GLN A 415 -1.11 -25.29 -17.30
N VAL A 416 0.01 -24.95 -16.67
CA VAL A 416 0.04 -24.25 -15.37
C VAL A 416 0.23 -22.74 -15.57
N VAL A 417 -0.26 -21.95 -14.62
CA VAL A 417 -0.03 -20.50 -14.57
C VAL A 417 1.04 -20.21 -13.52
N GLU A 418 2.15 -19.62 -13.94
CA GLU A 418 3.31 -19.31 -13.09
C GLU A 418 3.23 -17.89 -12.49
N ILE A 419 3.63 -17.75 -11.22
CA ILE A 419 3.76 -16.46 -10.54
C ILE A 419 5.19 -15.95 -10.75
N ALA A 420 5.32 -14.75 -11.33
CA ALA A 420 6.62 -14.22 -11.74
C ALA A 420 7.60 -13.94 -10.58
N ASN A 421 7.11 -13.55 -9.40
CA ASN A 421 7.92 -13.25 -8.22
C ASN A 421 7.28 -13.91 -6.97
N PRO A 422 7.36 -15.24 -6.84
CA PRO A 422 6.72 -15.95 -5.75
C PRO A 422 7.45 -15.67 -4.43
N MET A 423 6.69 -15.53 -3.34
CA MET A 423 7.27 -15.27 -2.01
C MET A 423 7.96 -16.50 -1.41
N SER A 424 7.54 -17.69 -1.84
CA SER A 424 8.15 -18.98 -1.51
C SER A 424 7.79 -20.01 -2.59
N GLU A 425 8.48 -21.16 -2.58
CA GLU A 425 8.24 -22.28 -3.51
C GLU A 425 6.79 -22.79 -3.46
N SER A 426 6.11 -22.68 -2.31
CA SER A 426 4.71 -23.10 -2.18
C SER A 426 3.70 -22.20 -2.92
N TYR A 427 4.17 -21.09 -3.49
CA TYR A 427 3.36 -20.09 -4.20
C TYR A 427 3.87 -19.86 -5.64
N GLU A 428 4.53 -20.85 -6.24
CA GLU A 428 5.06 -20.77 -7.61
C GLU A 428 3.95 -20.79 -8.67
N LEU A 429 2.94 -21.64 -8.47
CA LEU A 429 1.94 -21.96 -9.47
C LEU A 429 0.52 -21.74 -8.95
N VAL A 430 -0.38 -21.35 -9.84
CA VAL A 430 -1.82 -21.53 -9.64
C VAL A 430 -2.20 -22.94 -10.07
N ARG A 431 -2.94 -23.66 -9.22
CA ARG A 431 -3.33 -25.06 -9.48
C ARG A 431 -4.19 -25.18 -10.75
N ASN A 432 -3.83 -26.13 -11.59
CA ASN A 432 -4.57 -26.55 -12.79
C ASN A 432 -5.45 -27.79 -12.53
N SER A 433 -5.34 -28.39 -11.34
CA SER A 433 -6.07 -29.57 -10.89
C SER A 433 -6.31 -29.48 -9.38
N ALA A 434 -7.43 -30.01 -8.90
CA ALA A 434 -7.75 -30.14 -7.47
C ALA A 434 -7.27 -31.50 -6.88
N LEU A 435 -6.97 -32.48 -7.73
CA LEU A 435 -6.47 -33.80 -7.29
C LEU A 435 -5.20 -33.77 -6.41
N PRO A 436 -4.19 -32.92 -6.69
CA PRO A 436 -2.99 -32.85 -5.86
C PRO A 436 -3.29 -32.55 -4.39
N GLY A 437 -4.27 -31.68 -4.11
CA GLY A 437 -4.70 -31.37 -2.74
C GLY A 437 -5.29 -32.58 -2.04
N LEU A 438 -6.14 -33.35 -2.73
CA LEU A 438 -6.72 -34.58 -2.19
C LEU A 438 -5.63 -35.64 -1.91
N LEU A 439 -4.67 -35.82 -2.82
CA LEU A 439 -3.54 -36.73 -2.60
C LEU A 439 -2.66 -36.29 -1.43
N ALA A 440 -2.39 -34.99 -1.28
CA ALA A 440 -1.66 -34.46 -0.14
C ALA A 440 -2.35 -34.81 1.20
N SER A 441 -3.68 -34.77 1.24
CA SER A 441 -4.43 -35.17 2.42
C SER A 441 -4.46 -36.67 2.66
N GLU A 442 -4.58 -37.48 1.61
CA GLU A 442 -4.47 -38.93 1.74
C GLU A 442 -3.10 -39.32 2.32
N ALA A 443 -2.02 -38.71 1.82
CA ALA A 443 -0.68 -38.90 2.35
C ALA A 443 -0.57 -38.56 3.85
N ALA A 444 -1.24 -37.49 4.30
CA ALA A 444 -1.26 -37.10 5.71
C ALA A 444 -2.21 -37.94 6.59
N SER A 445 -3.16 -38.66 5.98
CA SER A 445 -4.24 -39.36 6.70
C SER A 445 -4.03 -40.86 6.81
N SER A 446 -2.85 -41.39 6.49
CA SER A 446 -2.58 -42.84 6.42
C SER A 446 -2.92 -43.63 7.71
N ASN A 447 -3.03 -42.95 8.85
CA ASN A 447 -3.36 -43.54 10.15
C ASN A 447 -4.87 -43.58 10.45
N ALA A 448 -5.70 -42.96 9.62
CA ALA A 448 -7.15 -42.99 9.75
C ALA A 448 -7.74 -44.31 9.20
N ALA A 449 -8.99 -44.59 9.58
CA ALA A 449 -9.66 -45.82 9.18
C ALA A 449 -10.20 -45.71 7.75
N TYR A 450 -9.75 -46.62 6.90
CA TYR A 450 -10.26 -46.81 5.54
C TYR A 450 -11.70 -47.36 5.53
N PRO A 451 -12.50 -47.09 4.48
CA PRO A 451 -12.14 -46.36 3.26
C PRO A 451 -12.16 -44.84 3.42
N HIS A 452 -11.21 -44.14 2.80
CA HIS A 452 -11.25 -42.68 2.71
C HIS A 452 -12.00 -42.26 1.44
N ARG A 453 -12.96 -41.36 1.61
CA ARG A 453 -13.78 -40.79 0.53
C ARG A 453 -13.71 -39.29 0.66
N ILE A 454 -12.85 -38.65 -0.11
CA ILE A 454 -12.65 -37.20 -0.04
C ILE A 454 -12.90 -36.56 -1.40
N PHE A 455 -13.38 -35.32 -1.38
CA PHE A 455 -13.66 -34.58 -2.59
C PHE A 455 -13.43 -33.09 -2.39
N GLU A 456 -13.21 -32.37 -3.48
CA GLU A 456 -13.18 -30.91 -3.48
C GLU A 456 -13.98 -30.39 -4.67
N ILE A 457 -14.78 -29.35 -4.44
CA ILE A 457 -15.26 -28.48 -5.50
C ILE A 457 -14.54 -27.15 -5.36
N GLY A 458 -13.59 -26.90 -6.26
CA GLY A 458 -12.69 -25.76 -6.15
C GLY A 458 -12.31 -25.20 -7.51
N LYS A 459 -11.92 -23.92 -7.53
CA LYS A 459 -11.43 -23.29 -8.76
C LYS A 459 -10.04 -23.82 -9.15
N VAL A 460 -9.84 -24.00 -10.44
CA VAL A 460 -8.55 -24.29 -11.07
C VAL A 460 -8.34 -23.31 -12.23
N ALA A 461 -7.08 -23.07 -12.59
CA ALA A 461 -6.72 -22.21 -13.71
C ALA A 461 -5.82 -22.96 -14.69
N VAL A 462 -6.11 -22.82 -15.99
CA VAL A 462 -5.29 -23.38 -17.08
C VAL A 462 -4.94 -22.28 -18.06
N VAL A 463 -3.82 -22.44 -18.77
CA VAL A 463 -3.44 -21.54 -19.87
C VAL A 463 -4.43 -21.69 -21.02
N ASP A 464 -5.02 -20.58 -21.47
CA ASP A 464 -5.92 -20.53 -22.62
C ASP A 464 -5.75 -19.20 -23.34
N GLU A 465 -5.02 -19.22 -24.46
CA GLU A 465 -4.73 -18.01 -25.26
C GLU A 465 -5.97 -17.39 -25.91
N ARG A 466 -7.12 -18.09 -25.90
CA ARG A 466 -8.38 -17.57 -26.43
C ARG A 466 -9.07 -16.60 -25.45
N GLU A 467 -8.72 -16.69 -24.17
CA GLU A 467 -9.23 -15.80 -23.14
C GLU A 467 -8.43 -14.50 -23.08
N ASN A 468 -9.09 -13.39 -22.71
CA ASN A 468 -8.46 -12.06 -22.67
C ASN A 468 -7.22 -12.00 -21.74
N TYR A 469 -7.17 -12.86 -20.73
CA TYR A 469 -6.09 -12.91 -19.75
C TYR A 469 -5.05 -14.01 -20.06
N GLY A 470 -5.19 -14.74 -21.18
CA GLY A 470 -4.33 -15.88 -21.51
C GLY A 470 -4.52 -17.10 -20.60
N SER A 471 -5.56 -17.09 -19.76
CA SER A 471 -5.89 -18.19 -18.84
C SER A 471 -7.39 -18.30 -18.66
N ARG A 472 -7.86 -19.52 -18.43
CA ARG A 472 -9.24 -19.85 -18.11
C ARG A 472 -9.33 -20.36 -16.68
N THR A 473 -10.18 -19.74 -15.87
CA THR A 473 -10.51 -20.21 -14.52
C THR A 473 -11.90 -20.85 -14.52
N PHE A 474 -12.02 -22.05 -13.97
CA PHE A 474 -13.30 -22.76 -13.89
C PHE A 474 -13.40 -23.57 -12.59
N SER A 475 -14.62 -23.97 -12.24
CA SER A 475 -14.89 -24.83 -11.08
C SER A 475 -14.66 -26.31 -11.43
N SER A 476 -13.69 -26.95 -10.76
CA SER A 476 -13.40 -28.37 -10.89
C SER A 476 -13.99 -29.15 -9.71
N LEU A 477 -14.59 -30.31 -10.00
CA LEU A 477 -14.91 -31.33 -9.01
C LEU A 477 -13.83 -32.41 -9.09
N ALA A 478 -13.09 -32.60 -8.00
CA ALA A 478 -12.19 -33.74 -7.83
C ALA A 478 -12.69 -34.68 -6.74
N LEU A 479 -12.52 -35.98 -6.93
CA LEU A 479 -12.92 -37.06 -6.03
C LEU A 479 -11.76 -38.04 -5.88
N LEU A 480 -11.47 -38.47 -4.67
CA LEU A 480 -10.50 -39.52 -4.35
C LEU A 480 -11.16 -40.58 -3.46
N TYR A 481 -10.99 -41.84 -3.84
CA TYR A 481 -11.37 -43.01 -3.07
C TYR A 481 -10.12 -43.85 -2.80
N ALA A 482 -9.76 -44.01 -1.52
CA ALA A 482 -8.63 -44.82 -1.09
C ALA A 482 -9.10 -45.97 -0.19
N ASP A 483 -8.67 -47.18 -0.51
CA ASP A 483 -8.96 -48.43 0.20
C ASP A 483 -8.06 -49.56 -0.32
N ARG A 484 -7.99 -50.71 0.38
CA ARG A 484 -7.23 -51.88 -0.08
C ARG A 484 -7.78 -52.44 -1.39
N GLU A 485 -9.09 -52.33 -1.58
CA GLU A 485 -9.79 -52.78 -2.79
C GLU A 485 -10.19 -51.61 -3.70
N ALA A 486 -9.61 -50.42 -3.49
CA ALA A 486 -9.88 -49.28 -4.35
C ALA A 486 -9.53 -49.61 -5.81
N GLY A 487 -10.46 -49.26 -6.69
CA GLY A 487 -10.38 -49.59 -8.10
C GLY A 487 -11.37 -48.76 -8.91
N TYR A 488 -11.20 -48.78 -10.23
CA TYR A 488 -11.99 -47.97 -11.16
C TYR A 488 -13.52 -48.07 -10.95
N ASN A 489 -14.02 -49.27 -10.65
CA ASN A 489 -15.46 -49.51 -10.49
C ASN A 489 -16.09 -48.73 -9.32
N HIS A 490 -15.34 -48.43 -8.25
CA HIS A 490 -15.85 -47.67 -7.11
C HIS A 490 -16.18 -46.23 -7.51
N VAL A 491 -15.21 -45.52 -8.09
CA VAL A 491 -15.41 -44.15 -8.56
C VAL A 491 -16.40 -44.09 -9.73
N ARG A 492 -16.43 -45.09 -10.61
CA ARG A 492 -17.41 -45.16 -11.71
C ARG A 492 -18.85 -45.37 -11.20
N SER A 493 -19.04 -46.15 -10.13
CA SER A 493 -20.35 -46.35 -9.51
C SER A 493 -20.89 -45.07 -8.87
N HIS A 494 -20.03 -44.33 -8.14
CA HIS A 494 -20.41 -43.04 -7.55
C HIS A 494 -20.67 -41.98 -8.61
N LEU A 495 -19.87 -41.92 -9.69
CA LEU A 495 -20.11 -41.06 -10.84
C LEU A 495 -21.47 -41.34 -11.51
N SER A 496 -21.81 -42.62 -11.69
CA SER A 496 -23.10 -43.03 -12.27
C SER A 496 -24.28 -42.62 -11.37
N SER A 497 -24.13 -42.80 -10.05
CA SER A 497 -25.13 -42.36 -9.06
C SER A 497 -25.31 -40.84 -9.10
N MET A 498 -24.21 -40.08 -9.11
CA MET A 498 -24.23 -38.63 -9.23
C MET A 498 -24.90 -38.19 -10.55
N GLY A 499 -24.52 -38.80 -11.68
CA GLY A 499 -25.13 -38.53 -12.98
C GLY A 499 -26.64 -38.79 -12.99
N TYR A 500 -27.09 -39.89 -12.40
CA TYR A 500 -28.51 -40.22 -12.28
C TYR A 500 -29.28 -39.13 -11.51
N TYR A 501 -28.83 -38.75 -10.32
CA TYR A 501 -29.52 -37.74 -9.51
C TYR A 501 -29.46 -36.33 -10.10
N LEU A 502 -28.41 -36.01 -10.87
CA LEU A 502 -28.29 -34.74 -11.58
C LEU A 502 -29.02 -34.74 -12.93
N SER A 503 -29.59 -35.87 -13.36
CA SER A 503 -30.12 -36.06 -14.72
C SER A 503 -29.10 -35.75 -15.83
N ARG A 504 -27.84 -36.19 -15.61
CA ARG A 504 -26.71 -36.02 -16.52
C ARG A 504 -26.16 -37.40 -16.89
N ASP A 505 -26.29 -37.78 -18.15
CA ASP A 505 -25.70 -39.03 -18.67
C ASP A 505 -24.20 -38.83 -18.97
N ILE A 506 -23.36 -39.28 -18.04
CA ILE A 506 -21.90 -39.13 -18.11
C ILE A 506 -21.28 -40.43 -18.65
N GLY A 507 -20.87 -40.39 -19.92
CA GLY A 507 -20.14 -41.45 -20.59
C GLY A 507 -18.67 -41.52 -20.18
N VAL A 508 -18.02 -42.63 -20.49
CA VAL A 508 -16.56 -42.80 -20.37
C VAL A 508 -16.03 -43.39 -21.64
N ARG A 509 -14.88 -42.89 -22.09
CA ARG A 509 -14.10 -43.48 -23.18
C ARG A 509 -12.68 -43.73 -22.68
N GLU A 510 -12.06 -44.81 -23.16
CA GLU A 510 -10.66 -45.09 -22.86
C GLU A 510 -9.77 -43.92 -23.31
N ALA A 511 -8.88 -43.50 -22.42
CA ALA A 511 -7.94 -42.41 -22.64
C ALA A 511 -6.67 -42.66 -21.82
N GLN A 512 -5.56 -42.11 -22.28
CA GLN A 512 -4.28 -42.14 -21.57
C GLN A 512 -4.09 -40.81 -20.86
N ASP A 513 -3.83 -40.86 -19.56
CA ASP A 513 -3.43 -39.70 -18.76
C ASP A 513 -2.30 -40.16 -17.81
N PRO A 514 -1.15 -39.45 -17.75
CA PRO A 514 0.00 -39.86 -16.96
C PRO A 514 -0.24 -40.06 -15.46
N ARG A 515 -1.34 -39.51 -14.92
CA ARG A 515 -1.73 -39.64 -13.52
C ARG A 515 -2.33 -41.02 -13.20
N PHE A 516 -2.77 -41.78 -14.20
CA PHE A 516 -3.44 -43.08 -14.01
C PHE A 516 -2.64 -44.25 -14.61
N ILE A 517 -2.97 -45.46 -14.16
CA ILE A 517 -2.42 -46.70 -14.73
C ILE A 517 -2.89 -46.86 -16.19
N ALA A 518 -1.96 -47.15 -17.10
CA ALA A 518 -2.27 -47.38 -18.51
C ALA A 518 -3.33 -48.48 -18.68
N GLY A 519 -4.41 -48.18 -19.42
CA GLY A 519 -5.55 -49.07 -19.62
C GLY A 519 -6.53 -49.15 -18.44
N ARG A 520 -6.29 -48.42 -17.34
CA ARG A 520 -7.22 -48.26 -16.21
C ARG A 520 -7.60 -46.79 -15.96
N GLY A 521 -7.51 -45.99 -17.01
CA GLY A 521 -7.91 -44.59 -17.06
C GLY A 521 -8.87 -44.33 -18.21
N GLY A 522 -9.61 -43.24 -18.11
CA GLY A 522 -10.58 -42.82 -19.12
C GLY A 522 -10.91 -41.34 -19.05
N GLU A 523 -11.48 -40.85 -20.13
CA GLU A 523 -12.00 -39.50 -20.27
C GLU A 523 -13.52 -39.51 -20.03
N LEU A 524 -13.99 -38.55 -19.25
CA LEU A 524 -15.41 -38.33 -18.96
C LEU A 524 -16.06 -37.51 -20.07
N LEU A 525 -17.20 -37.98 -20.55
CA LEU A 525 -17.93 -37.37 -21.66
C LEU A 525 -19.34 -36.95 -21.21
N TYR A 526 -19.71 -35.71 -21.53
CA TYR A 526 -21.09 -35.23 -21.40
C TYR A 526 -21.55 -34.59 -22.71
N LYS A 527 -22.67 -35.06 -23.26
CA LYS A 527 -23.17 -34.69 -24.61
C LYS A 527 -22.08 -34.72 -25.70
N GLY A 528 -21.22 -35.73 -25.66
CA GLY A 528 -20.12 -35.92 -26.61
C GLY A 528 -18.90 -35.01 -26.42
N ARG A 529 -18.87 -34.15 -25.39
CA ARG A 529 -17.74 -33.29 -25.05
C ARG A 529 -16.93 -33.87 -23.88
N ALA A 530 -15.61 -33.74 -23.95
CA ALA A 530 -14.71 -34.07 -22.84
C ALA A 530 -14.88 -33.08 -21.69
N ILE A 531 -15.21 -33.62 -20.51
CA ILE A 531 -15.46 -32.82 -19.30
C ILE A 531 -14.50 -33.16 -18.16
N GLY A 532 -13.69 -34.22 -18.27
CA GLY A 532 -12.83 -34.64 -17.18
C GLY A 532 -12.17 -35.98 -17.40
N ILE A 533 -11.62 -36.53 -16.33
CA ILE A 533 -10.84 -37.77 -16.30
C ILE A 533 -11.27 -38.66 -15.12
N ILE A 534 -11.03 -39.96 -15.24
CA ILE A 534 -11.32 -40.97 -14.21
C ILE A 534 -10.32 -42.12 -14.32
N GLY A 535 -9.87 -42.69 -13.20
CA GLY A 535 -8.97 -43.84 -13.25
C GLY A 535 -8.42 -44.29 -11.91
N GLU A 536 -7.62 -45.36 -11.96
CA GLU A 536 -6.77 -45.82 -10.85
C GLU A 536 -5.44 -45.06 -10.89
N ILE A 537 -5.08 -44.39 -9.79
CA ILE A 537 -3.88 -43.53 -9.71
C ILE A 537 -2.63 -44.37 -9.96
N HIS A 538 -1.71 -43.84 -10.77
CA HIS A 538 -0.48 -44.52 -11.15
C HIS A 538 0.42 -44.76 -9.90
N PRO A 539 1.04 -45.94 -9.73
CA PRO A 539 1.92 -46.24 -8.60
C PRO A 539 3.02 -45.19 -8.38
N ALA A 540 3.66 -44.72 -9.46
CA ALA A 540 4.68 -43.67 -9.37
C ALA A 540 4.15 -42.35 -8.76
N VAL A 541 2.89 -41.99 -8.99
CA VAL A 541 2.25 -40.83 -8.35
C VAL A 541 2.02 -41.11 -6.87
N LEU A 542 1.46 -42.28 -6.53
CA LEU A 542 1.27 -42.69 -5.13
C LEU A 542 2.59 -42.69 -4.35
N ASP A 543 3.64 -43.27 -4.91
CA ASP A 543 4.99 -43.31 -4.34
C ASP A 543 5.55 -41.90 -4.15
N ALA A 544 5.38 -41.01 -5.13
CA ALA A 544 5.85 -39.62 -5.05
C ALA A 544 5.15 -38.80 -3.95
N TRP A 545 3.92 -39.16 -3.60
CA TRP A 545 3.17 -38.61 -2.48
C TRP A 545 3.35 -39.39 -1.16
N GLY A 546 4.01 -40.55 -1.19
CA GLY A 546 4.18 -41.41 -0.01
C GLY A 546 2.91 -42.18 0.40
N ILE A 547 1.99 -42.41 -0.54
CA ILE A 547 0.72 -43.10 -0.31
C ILE A 547 0.90 -44.60 -0.59
N GLN A 548 0.62 -45.43 0.42
CA GLN A 548 0.76 -46.89 0.29
C GLN A 548 -0.51 -47.59 -0.22
N MET A 549 -1.65 -46.94 -0.07
CA MET A 549 -2.95 -47.53 -0.36
C MET A 549 -3.35 -47.26 -1.82
N PRO A 550 -3.94 -48.25 -2.51
CA PRO A 550 -4.51 -48.01 -3.83
C PRO A 550 -5.53 -46.88 -3.78
N CYS A 551 -5.49 -46.01 -4.80
CA CYS A 551 -6.42 -44.90 -4.93
C CYS A 551 -7.06 -44.91 -6.31
N ALA A 552 -8.37 -44.67 -6.35
CA ALA A 552 -9.09 -44.36 -7.57
C ALA A 552 -9.63 -42.94 -7.47
N ALA A 553 -9.55 -42.18 -8.56
CA ALA A 553 -9.94 -40.78 -8.58
C ALA A 553 -10.69 -40.41 -9.85
N LEU A 554 -11.40 -39.29 -9.79
CA LEU A 554 -11.88 -38.59 -10.96
C LEU A 554 -11.78 -37.09 -10.75
N GLU A 555 -11.67 -36.35 -11.84
CA GLU A 555 -11.74 -34.90 -11.84
C GLU A 555 -12.52 -34.42 -13.06
N LEU A 556 -13.43 -33.46 -12.88
CA LEU A 556 -14.22 -32.90 -13.98
C LEU A 556 -14.48 -31.40 -13.83
N ASP A 557 -14.62 -30.74 -14.96
CA ASP A 557 -15.07 -29.37 -15.12
C ASP A 557 -16.59 -29.31 -14.89
N LEU A 558 -17.00 -28.72 -13.77
CA LEU A 558 -18.41 -28.59 -13.39
C LEU A 558 -19.17 -27.63 -14.29
N GLU A 559 -18.50 -26.65 -14.88
CA GLU A 559 -19.13 -25.67 -15.76
C GLU A 559 -19.52 -26.34 -17.08
N LYS A 560 -18.65 -27.20 -17.63
CA LYS A 560 -19.02 -28.02 -18.81
C LYS A 560 -20.15 -29.01 -18.52
N LEU A 561 -20.26 -29.51 -17.28
CA LEU A 561 -21.36 -30.37 -16.87
C LEU A 561 -22.68 -29.60 -16.69
N LEU A 562 -22.60 -28.31 -16.36
CA LEU A 562 -23.74 -27.40 -16.24
C LEU A 562 -24.27 -26.92 -17.60
N GLU A 563 -23.38 -26.35 -18.42
CA GLU A 563 -23.66 -25.56 -19.63
C GLU A 563 -24.31 -26.33 -20.79
N ALA A 564 -24.39 -27.66 -20.69
CA ALA A 564 -24.89 -28.49 -21.77
C ALA A 564 -26.38 -28.78 -21.65
#